data_AF-A0A3S8SCP2-F1
#
_entry.id   AF-A0A3S8SCP2-F1
#
_cell.length_a   1.000
_cell.length_b   1.000
_cell.length_c   1.000
_cell.angle_alpha   90.00
_cell.angle_beta   90.00
_cell.angle_gamma   90.00
#
_symmetry.space_group_name_H-M   'P 1'
#
loop_
_entity.id
_entity.type
_entity.pdbx_description
1 polymer ?
#
loop_
_entity_poly.entity_id
_entity_poly.type
_entity_poly.pdbx_seq_one_letter_code
_entity_poly.pdbx_strand_id
1 'polypeptide(L)' 'MNQKVDLSGQFLIIDSFPVPVCQPVRNYRVRIFRGSANIGYKATKKIYYYGFKVHAIVSDDGYVLDYVVTKASTLE' A
#
# COMPACT_ATOMS: atom_id res chain seq x y z
N MET A 1 21.30 -3.18 10.31
CA MET A 1 20.80 -3.75 11.58
C MET A 1 19.48 -4.45 11.25
N ASN A 2 19.54 -5.66 10.70
CA ASN A 2 18.34 -6.45 10.39
C ASN A 2 18.29 -7.55 11.43
N GLN A 3 17.50 -7.33 12.47
CA GLN A 3 17.33 -8.30 13.54
C GLN A 3 16.42 -9.41 13.02
N LYS A 4 16.89 -10.65 13.13
CA LYS A 4 16.09 -11.82 12.79
C LYS A 4 14.97 -11.93 13.82
N VAL A 5 13.77 -11.51 13.45
CA VAL A 5 12.58 -11.63 14.30
C VAL A 5 12.20 -13.11 14.30
N ASP A 6 12.23 -13.73 15.47
CA ASP A 6 11.72 -15.10 15.65
C ASP A 6 10.20 -15.03 15.66
N LEU A 7 9.56 -15.53 14.60
CA LEU A 7 8.12 -15.51 14.38
C LEU A 7 7.44 -16.80 14.88
N SER A 8 8.16 -17.69 15.57
CA SER A 8 7.59 -18.96 16.01
C SER A 8 6.47 -18.75 17.05
N GLY A 9 5.24 -19.07 16.66
CA GLY A 9 4.05 -18.97 17.52
C GLY A 9 3.36 -17.60 17.54
N GLN A 10 3.78 -16.63 16.72
CA GLN A 10 3.13 -15.32 16.62
C GLN A 10 2.10 -15.25 15.48
N PHE A 11 1.00 -14.53 15.68
CA PHE A 11 0.03 -14.27 14.63
C PHE A 11 0.55 -13.20 13.68
N LEU A 12 0.54 -13.51 12.38
CA LEU A 12 0.87 -12.56 11.32
C LEU A 12 -0.41 -12.07 10.68
N ILE A 13 -0.61 -10.75 10.72
CA ILE A 13 -1.75 -10.09 10.11
C ILE A 13 -1.29 -9.45 8.82
N ILE A 14 -1.95 -9.79 7.71
CA ILE A 14 -1.70 -9.17 6.41
C ILE A 14 -2.86 -8.21 6.13
N ASP A 15 -2.55 -6.93 5.97
CA ASP A 15 -3.53 -5.94 5.56
C ASP A 15 -2.99 -5.07 4.42
N SER A 16 -3.92 -4.51 3.64
CA SER A 16 -3.62 -3.70 2.47
C SER A 16 -4.42 -2.41 2.50
N PHE A 17 -3.74 -1.28 2.35
CA PHE A 17 -4.38 0.03 2.37
C PHE A 17 -3.87 0.94 1.24
N PRO A 18 -4.74 1.86 0.75
CA PRO A 18 -4.36 2.79 -0.29
C PRO A 18 -3.50 3.92 0.29
N VAL A 19 -2.47 4.31 -0.46
CA VAL A 19 -1.66 5.51 -0.21
C VAL A 19 -1.94 6.51 -1.33
N PRO A 20 -2.94 7.41 -1.15
CA PRO A 20 -3.30 8.39 -2.16
C PRO A 20 -2.25 9.50 -2.24
N VAL A 21 -1.71 9.73 -3.44
CA VAL A 21 -0.86 10.89 -3.74
C VAL A 21 -1.73 12.11 -4.01
N CYS A 22 -2.79 11.94 -4.81
CA CYS A 22 -3.76 12.99 -5.08
C CYS A 22 -5.11 12.42 -5.52
N GLN A 23 -6.11 13.31 -5.66
CA GLN A 23 -7.36 12.97 -6.35
C GLN A 23 -7.08 12.69 -7.84
N PRO A 24 -7.83 11.77 -8.49
CA PRO A 24 -7.60 11.42 -9.89
C PRO A 24 -7.59 12.62 -10.84
N VAL A 25 -8.44 13.62 -10.59
CA VAL A 25 -8.53 14.86 -11.39
C VAL A 25 -7.22 15.66 -11.45
N ARG A 26 -6.28 15.44 -10.52
CA ARG A 26 -4.97 16.14 -10.48
C ARG A 26 -3.80 15.28 -10.97
N ASN A 27 -4.04 14.04 -11.43
CA ASN A 27 -2.97 13.10 -11.76
C ASN A 27 -1.98 13.64 -12.81
N TYR A 28 -2.47 14.42 -13.79
CA TYR A 28 -1.67 14.96 -14.89
C TYR A 28 -0.65 16.00 -14.43
N ARG A 29 -0.85 16.60 -13.25
CA ARG A 29 0.07 17.58 -12.66
C ARG A 29 1.20 16.92 -11.86
N VAL A 30 1.09 15.62 -11.57
CA VAL A 30 2.10 14.90 -10.78
C VAL A 30 3.32 14.64 -11.65
N ARG A 31 4.48 15.16 -11.22
CA ARG A 31 5.76 14.96 -11.91
C ARG A 31 6.61 13.85 -11.30
N ILE A 32 6.62 13.76 -9.97
CA ILE A 32 7.53 12.88 -9.21
C ILE A 32 7.20 11.40 -9.40
N PHE A 33 5.92 11.03 -9.31
CA PHE A 33 5.48 9.63 -9.38
C PHE A 33 4.91 9.23 -10.76
N ARG A 34 5.25 9.99 -11.80
CA ARG A 34 4.78 9.73 -13.16
C ARG A 34 5.32 8.38 -13.65
N GLY A 35 4.44 7.50 -14.14
CA GLY A 35 4.79 6.14 -14.57
C GLY A 35 4.83 5.10 -13.44
N SER A 36 5.07 5.54 -12.20
CA SER A 36 5.10 4.67 -11.01
C SER A 36 3.75 4.56 -10.32
N ALA A 37 3.02 5.68 -10.14
CA ALA A 37 1.68 5.69 -9.56
C ALA A 37 0.60 5.59 -10.65
N ASN A 38 -0.54 4.99 -10.30
CA ASN A 38 -1.72 4.92 -11.18
C ASN A 38 -3.02 5.16 -10.39
N ILE A 39 -4.16 5.04 -11.08
CA ILE A 39 -5.47 5.16 -10.45
C ILE A 39 -5.87 3.80 -9.87
N GLY A 40 -6.27 3.79 -8.61
CA GLY A 40 -6.91 2.64 -7.97
C GLY A 40 -8.28 2.99 -7.42
N TYR A 41 -9.05 1.94 -7.08
CA TYR A 41 -10.37 2.04 -6.49
C TYR A 41 -10.40 1.39 -5.10
N LYS A 42 -10.94 2.09 -4.10
CA LYS A 42 -11.20 1.51 -2.77
C LYS A 42 -12.68 1.20 -2.64
N ALA A 43 -13.03 -0.08 -2.74
CA ALA A 43 -14.42 -0.55 -2.72
C ALA A 43 -15.18 -0.15 -1.44
N THR A 44 -14.56 -0.30 -0.25
CA THR A 44 -15.20 0.04 1.04
C THR A 44 -15.66 1.48 1.13
N LYS A 45 -14.92 2.41 0.51
CA LYS A 45 -15.25 3.84 0.52
C LYS A 45 -15.88 4.30 -0.80
N LYS A 46 -15.97 3.43 -1.81
CA LYS A 46 -16.41 3.73 -3.17
C LYS A 46 -15.70 4.95 -3.79
N ILE A 47 -14.39 5.08 -3.57
CA ILE A 47 -13.59 6.22 -4.06
C ILE A 47 -12.46 5.76 -4.98
N TYR A 48 -12.17 6.59 -5.98
CA TYR A 48 -10.96 6.50 -6.80
C TYR A 48 -9.87 7.40 -6.23
N TYR A 49 -8.63 6.95 -6.34
CA TYR A 49 -7.45 7.72 -5.92
C TYR A 49 -6.30 7.50 -6.90
N TYR A 50 -5.43 8.49 -7.06
CA TYR A 50 -4.18 8.34 -7.78
C TYR A 50 -3.06 8.13 -6.76
N GLY A 51 -2.33 7.02 -6.83
CA GLY A 51 -1.27 6.71 -5.88
C GLY A 51 -0.80 5.27 -5.93
N PHE A 52 -0.59 4.69 -4.75
CA PHE A 52 -0.05 3.35 -4.54
C PHE A 52 -0.95 2.53 -3.63
N LYS A 53 -0.73 1.22 -3.61
CA LYS A 53 -1.28 0.32 -2.59
C LYS A 53 -0.13 -0.26 -1.79
N VAL A 54 -0.25 -0.23 -0.47
CA VAL A 54 0.72 -0.85 0.43
C VAL A 54 0.09 -2.12 0.96
N HIS A 55 0.86 -3.20 0.92
CA HIS A 55 0.57 -4.46 1.58
C HIS A 55 1.58 -4.60 2.72
N ALA A 56 1.10 -4.72 3.95
CA ALA A 56 1.96 -4.83 5.14
C ALA A 56 1.67 -6.14 5.87
N ILE A 57 2.73 -6.73 6.40
CA ILE A 57 2.69 -7.82 7.36
C ILE A 57 2.96 -7.18 8.71
N VAL A 58 2.00 -7.31 9.63
CA VAL A 58 2.12 -6.81 10.99
C VAL A 58 2.00 -7.95 11.99
N SER A 59 2.77 -7.86 13.06
CA SER A 59 2.62 -8.74 14.21
C SER A 59 1.37 -8.36 15.01
N ASP A 60 0.92 -9.27 15.86
CA ASP A 60 -0.23 -9.10 16.74
C ASP A 60 -0.02 -8.06 17.86
N ASP A 61 1.23 -7.76 18.22
CA ASP A 61 1.60 -6.64 19.09
C ASP A 61 1.74 -5.29 18.33
N GLY A 62 1.49 -5.28 17.01
CA GLY A 62 1.32 -4.08 16.21
C GLY A 62 2.56 -3.56 15.49
N TYR A 63 3.67 -4.32 15.45
CA TYR A 63 4.86 -3.93 14.70
C TYR A 63 4.75 -4.32 13.22
N VAL A 64 5.26 -3.46 12.33
CA VAL A 64 5.40 -3.77 10.91
C VAL A 64 6.63 -4.65 10.73
N LEU A 65 6.41 -5.89 10.28
CA LEU A 65 7.46 -6.87 10.05
C LEU A 65 8.02 -6.74 8.63
N ASP A 66 7.15 -6.57 7.65
CA ASP A 66 7.51 -6.36 6.26
C ASP A 66 6.43 -5.60 5.50
N TYR A 67 6.78 -4.99 4.37
CA TYR A 67 5.84 -4.30 3.51
C TYR A 67 6.28 -4.29 2.05
N VAL A 68 5.30 -4.27 1.15
CA VAL A 68 5.53 -4.03 -0.27
C VAL A 68 4.62 -2.92 -0.78
N VAL A 69 5.19 -2.06 -1.61
CA VAL A 69 4.47 -0.96 -2.28
C VAL A 69 4.24 -1.34 -3.74
N THR A 70 2.99 -1.36 -4.15
CA THR A 70 2.59 -1.66 -5.54
C THR A 70 1.86 -0.46 -6.16
N LYS A 71 1.64 -0.53 -7.47
CA LYS A 71 0.67 0.33 -8.14
C LYS A 71 -0.70 0.20 -7.46
N ALA A 72 -1.48 1.29 -7.45
CA ALA A 72 -2.80 1.35 -6.82
C ALA A 72 -3.79 0.34 -7.42
N SER A 73 -3.68 0.08 -8.72
CA SER A 73 -4.25 -1.09 -9.38
C SER A 73 -3.19 -1.85 -10.17
N THR A 74 -3.27 -3.16 -10.17
CA THR A 74 -2.64 -4.03 -11.16
C THR A 74 -3.64 -4.23 -12.29
N LEU A 75 -3.25 -3.91 -13.52
CA LEU A 75 -3.93 -4.44 -14.69
C LEU A 75 -3.48 -5.89 -14.78
N GLU A 76 -4.40 -6.84 -14.59
CA GLU A 76 -4.29 -8.12 -15.30
C GLU A 76 -4.79 -7.89 -16.73
#